data_AF-A0A8X6ICV7-F1
#
_entry.id   AF-A0A8X6ICV7-F1
#
_cell.length_a   1.000
_cell.length_b   1.000
_cell.length_c   1.000
_cell.angle_alpha   90.00
_cell.angle_beta   90.00
_cell.angle_gamma   90.00
#
_symmetry.space_group_name_H-M   'P 1'
#
loop_
_entity.id
_entity.type
_entity.pdbx_description
1 polymer ?
#
loop_
_entity_poly.entity_id
_entity_poly.type
_entity_poly.pdbx_seq_one_letter_code
_entity_poly.pdbx_strand_id
1 'polypeptide(L)' 'LPDPFCKVSVDGSGQCHSTDTCKNTLDPKWNQHYDLYIGNNDSITISIWNHKKIHKKQGAGFLGCVRIATNSIQRLKDTG' A
#
# COMPACT_ATOMS: atom_id res chain seq x y z
N LEU A 1 15.73 8.41 -12.10
CA LEU A 1 14.61 7.46 -11.94
C LEU A 1 13.77 7.84 -10.72
N PRO A 2 12.51 7.41 -10.61
CA PRO A 2 11.68 7.67 -9.43
C PRO A 2 12.23 6.95 -8.19
N ASP A 3 11.77 7.39 -7.02
CA ASP A 3 12.05 6.77 -5.73
C ASP A 3 10.72 6.18 -5.18
N PRO A 4 10.28 5.02 -5.70
CA PRO A 4 9.03 4.40 -5.30
C PRO A 4 9.04 3.91 -3.84
N PHE A 5 7.95 4.19 -3.13
CA PHE A 5 7.59 3.59 -1.84
C PHE A 5 6.11 3.20 -1.86
N CYS A 6 5.75 2.25 -1.01
CA CYS A 6 4.41 1.72 -0.93
C CYS A 6 3.77 2.13 0.40
N LYS A 7 2.51 2.54 0.37
CA LYS A 7 1.68 2.85 1.54
C LYS A 7 0.49 1.92 1.57
N VAL A 8 0.38 1.15 2.64
CA VAL A 8 -0.72 0.24 2.93
C VAL A 8 -1.67 0.94 3.89
N SER A 9 -2.97 0.91 3.62
CA SER A 9 -4.00 1.51 4.46
C SER A 9 -5.20 0.59 4.57
N VAL A 10 -5.79 0.50 5.75
CA VAL A 10 -6.99 -0.31 6.03
C VAL A 10 -8.14 0.64 6.29
N ASP A 11 -9.20 0.52 5.51
CA ASP A 11 -10.29 1.50 5.51
C ASP A 11 -11.14 1.45 6.79
N GLY A 12 -11.28 0.28 7.43
CA GLY A 12 -12.10 0.14 8.64
C GLY A 12 -11.38 0.49 9.93
N SER A 13 -10.16 0.01 10.12
CA SER A 13 -9.35 0.30 11.31
C SER A 13 -8.57 1.61 11.25
N GLY A 14 -8.45 2.22 10.06
CA GLY A 14 -7.62 3.40 9.82
C GLY A 14 -6.12 3.13 9.93
N GLN A 15 -5.71 1.85 10.05
CA GLN A 15 -4.30 1.48 10.10
C GLN A 15 -3.59 1.95 8.83
N CYS A 16 -2.42 2.56 8.99
CA CYS A 16 -1.60 2.96 7.87
C CYS A 16 -0.13 2.58 8.11
N HIS A 17 0.45 1.91 7.13
CA HIS A 17 1.83 1.46 7.12
C HIS A 17 2.49 1.94 5.83
N SER A 18 3.79 2.24 5.88
CA SER A 18 4.55 2.63 4.71
C SER A 18 5.86 1.86 4.67
N THR A 19 6.24 1.43 3.48
CA THR A 19 7.48 0.72 3.24
C THR A 19 8.66 1.67 3.15
N ASP A 20 9.85 1.09 3.16
CA ASP A 20 11.05 1.81 2.77
C ASP A 20 10.96 2.31 1.32
N THR A 21 11.69 3.40 1.06
CA THR A 21 11.78 3.98 -0.28
C THR A 21 12.91 3.31 -1.06
N CYS A 22 12.58 2.70 -2.19
CA CYS A 22 13.60 2.18 -3.11
C CYS A 22 14.12 3.34 -3.97
N LYS A 23 15.39 3.69 -3.83
CA LYS A 23 15.98 4.81 -4.57
C LYS A 23 16.29 4.44 -6.01
N ASN A 24 15.95 5.33 -6.94
CA ASN A 24 16.38 5.31 -8.33
C ASN A 24 16.09 4.00 -9.08
N THR A 25 14.91 3.40 -8.88
CA THR A 25 14.51 2.14 -9.52
C THR A 25 13.11 2.24 -10.17
N LEU A 26 12.89 1.47 -11.24
CA LEU A 26 11.57 1.22 -11.83
C LEU A 26 10.97 -0.13 -11.42
N ASP A 27 11.79 -1.01 -10.82
CA ASP A 27 11.42 -2.31 -10.27
C ASP A 27 11.75 -2.31 -8.76
N PRO A 28 10.89 -1.72 -7.92
CA PRO A 28 11.08 -1.73 -6.48
C PRO A 28 10.82 -3.10 -5.87
N LYS A 29 11.76 -3.55 -5.03
CA LYS A 29 11.63 -4.76 -4.22
C LYS A 29 11.67 -4.37 -2.76
N TRP A 30 10.50 -4.33 -2.12
CA TRP A 30 10.39 -4.00 -0.69
C TRP A 30 10.62 -5.20 0.20
N ASN A 31 10.03 -6.36 -0.13
CA ASN A 31 10.06 -7.57 0.70
C ASN A 31 9.70 -7.30 2.17
N GLN A 32 8.72 -6.40 2.39
CA GLN A 32 8.24 -6.00 3.70
C GLN A 32 6.84 -6.57 3.95
N HIS A 33 6.66 -7.10 5.15
CA HIS A 33 5.42 -7.72 5.61
C HIS A 33 4.88 -6.91 6.78
N TYR A 34 3.56 -6.77 6.83
CA TYR A 34 2.86 -6.09 7.92
C TYR A 34 1.69 -6.96 8.36
N ASP A 35 1.55 -7.11 9.67
CA ASP A 35 0.37 -7.72 10.26
C ASP A 35 -0.74 -6.68 10.36
N LEU A 36 -1.84 -6.90 9.64
CA LEU A 36 -2.98 -6.00 9.58
C LEU A 36 -4.16 -6.60 10.31
N TYR A 37 -4.85 -5.80 11.11
CA TYR A 37 -6.11 -6.20 11.75
C TYR A 37 -7.26 -5.82 10.84
N ILE A 38 -7.87 -6.82 10.20
CA ILE A 38 -8.92 -6.64 9.21
C ILE A 38 -10.25 -7.12 9.77
N GLY A 39 -11.17 -6.18 9.99
CA GLY A 39 -12.56 -6.45 10.34
C GLY A 39 -13.38 -7.06 9.19
N ASN A 40 -14.61 -7.47 9.48
CA ASN A 40 -15.47 -8.19 8.53
C ASN A 40 -15.89 -7.37 7.31
N ASN A 41 -15.83 -6.04 7.38
CA ASN A 41 -16.20 -5.12 6.28
C ASN A 41 -15.01 -4.26 5.82
N ASP A 42 -13.80 -4.63 6.21
CA ASP A 42 -12.62 -3.83 5.96
C ASP A 42 -12.04 -4.15 4.58
N SER A 43 -11.50 -3.12 3.93
CA SER A 43 -10.76 -3.28 2.67
C SER A 43 -9.35 -2.72 2.83
N ILE A 44 -8.41 -3.30 2.09
CA ILE A 44 -7.01 -2.91 2.13
C ILE A 44 -6.70 -2.12 0.87
N THR A 45 -6.20 -0.91 1.03
CA THR A 45 -5.71 -0.07 -0.06
C THR A 45 -4.19 -0.02 0.00
N ILE A 46 -3.54 -0.50 -1.06
CA ILE A 46 -2.10 -0.43 -1.23
C ILE A 46 -1.82 0.60 -2.33
N SER A 47 -1.06 1.64 -2.02
CA SER A 47 -0.80 2.76 -2.93
C SER A 47 0.70 2.98 -3.08
N ILE A 48 1.16 3.14 -4.31
CA ILE A 48 2.57 3.33 -4.65
C ILE A 48 2.79 4.80 -4.98
N TRP A 49 3.82 5.38 -4.40
CA TRP A 49 4.13 6.79 -4.47
C TRP A 49 5.62 7.00 -4.76
N ASN A 50 5.95 8.11 -5.40
CA ASN A 50 7.31 8.54 -5.68
C ASN A 50 7.74 9.60 -4.65
N HIS A 51 8.64 9.22 -3.76
CA HIS A 51 9.15 10.08 -2.69
C HIS A 51 9.78 11.39 -3.23
N LYS A 52 10.40 11.37 -4.41
CA LYS A 52 10.98 12.58 -5.03
C LYS A 52 9.95 13.63 -5.47
N LYS A 53 8.72 13.20 -5.78
CA LYS A 53 7.67 14.08 -6.30
C LYS A 53 6.58 14.38 -5.28
N ILE A 54 6.46 13.59 -4.20
CA ILE A 54 5.42 13.76 -3.17
C ILE A 54 5.47 15.11 -2.43
N HIS A 55 6.66 15.67 -2.26
CA HIS A 55 6.84 16.98 -1.61
C HIS A 55 6.61 18.17 -2.54
N LYS A 56 6.44 17.97 -3.86
CA LYS A 56 6.28 19.08 -4.82
C LYS A 56 4.87 19.64 -4.86
N LYS A 57 3.84 18.80 -4.71
CA LYS A 57 2.42 19.18 -4.70
C LYS A 57 1.62 18.04 -4.07
N GLN A 58 0.52 18.33 -3.38
CA GLN A 58 -0.39 17.28 -2.91
C GLN A 58 -0.84 16.41 -4.11
N GLY A 59 -0.68 15.09 -3.97
CA GLY A 59 -0.98 14.12 -5.03
C GLY A 59 0.11 13.98 -6.11
N ALA A 60 1.14 14.83 -6.13
CA ALA A 60 2.24 14.66 -7.08
C ALA A 60 3.04 13.41 -6.71
N GLY A 61 3.31 12.57 -7.70
CA GLY A 61 4.09 11.34 -7.48
C GLY A 61 3.27 10.12 -7.12
N PHE A 62 1.93 10.14 -7.20
CA PHE A 62 1.16 8.90 -7.24
C PHE A 62 1.59 8.06 -8.46
N LEU A 63 1.96 6.81 -8.24
CA LEU A 63 2.38 5.87 -9.29
C LEU A 63 1.30 4.81 -9.56
N GLY A 64 0.41 4.56 -8.60
CA GLY A 64 -0.70 3.62 -8.76
C GLY A 64 -1.26 3.17 -7.42
N CYS A 65 -2.40 2.50 -7.43
CA CYS A 65 -2.91 1.80 -6.25
C CYS A 65 -3.62 0.51 -6.66
N VAL A 66 -3.67 -0.41 -5.71
CA VAL A 66 -4.50 -1.59 -5.77
C VAL A 66 -5.34 -1.62 -4.50
N ARG A 67 -6.62 -1.98 -4.66
CA ARG A 67 -7.56 -2.11 -3.56
C ARG A 67 -8.02 -3.56 -3.51
N ILE A 68 -7.83 -4.18 -2.35
CA ILE A 68 -8.27 -5.53 -2.06
C ILE A 68 -9.59 -5.42 -1.33
N ALA A 69 -10.67 -5.80 -2.01
CA ALA A 69 -12.00 -5.80 -1.43
C ALA A 69 -12.13 -6.86 -0.33
N THR A 70 -13.00 -6.57 0.62
CA THR A 70 -13.31 -7.43 1.76
C THR A 70 -13.61 -8.87 1.37
N ASN A 71 -14.42 -9.08 0.32
CA ASN A 71 -14.77 -10.41 -0.17
C ASN A 71 -13.55 -11.24 -0.58
N SER A 72 -12.53 -10.61 -1.17
CA SER A 72 -11.28 -11.28 -1.54
C SER A 72 -10.46 -11.65 -0.31
N ILE A 73 -10.45 -10.79 0.71
CA ILE A 73 -9.75 -11.05 1.98
C ILE A 73 -10.44 -12.19 2.74
N GLN A 74 -11.78 -12.19 2.77
CA GLN A 74 -12.55 -13.22 3.46
C GLN A 74 -12.33 -14.61 2.84
N ARG A 75 -12.33 -14.71 1.51
CA ARG A 75 -11.99 -15.97 0.81
C ARG A 75 -10.60 -16.50 1.17
N LEU A 76 -9.63 -15.61 1.37
CA LEU A 76 -8.28 -15.99 1.78
C LEU A 76 -8.23 -16.48 3.23
N LYS A 77 -9.06 -15.91 4.13
CA LYS A 77 -9.19 -16.39 5.51
C LYS A 77 -9.82 -17.78 5.59
N ASP A 78 -10.79 -18.09 4.73
CA ASP A 78 -11.54 -19.34 4.75
C ASP A 78 -10.77 -20.55 4.17
N THR A 79 -9.54 -20.36 3.67
CA THR A 79 -8.70 -21.44 3.10
C THR A 79 -7.70 -22.00 4.14
N GLY A 80 -7.87 -21.67 5.42
CA GLY A 80 -7.03 -22.10 6.55
C GLY A 80 -7.62 -23.25 7.35
#